data_AF-A0A965J939-F1
#
_entry.id   AF-A0A965J939-F1
#
_cell.length_a   1.000
_cell.length_b   1.000
_cell.length_c   1.000
_cell.angle_alpha   90.00
_cell.angle_beta   90.00
_cell.angle_gamma   90.00
#
_symmetry.space_group_name_H-M   'P 1'
#
loop_
_entity.id
_entity.type
_entity.pdbx_description
1 polymer ?
#
loop_
_entity_poly.entity_id
_entity_poly.type
_entity_poly.pdbx_seq_one_letter_code
_entity_poly.pdbx_strand_id
1 'polypeptide(L)'
;MLKKNHLAKETHHKSWYFLVTLFLGFWLLFTVDMLGISQSEIVSSDRICGAIAIVASFFALRGGAFSPWVIGFTGVYLQLAPMLFWAKDSSAYLNDTVSGILLILFSLIFPGIKGVMDEDKGQIPKGWSYNPSSWVQRFPILVFGTIGWFAARLMCAYQLGYIDYIWDPFFVDGTEKVISSDISKSFPLPDAGLGALAYSLEVLLGLKGRTARWRTMPWLVVGFSFLVVPLGLVSIVLVILQPLIVGAWCSLCLLAAFCMLLMCMLTLDEVVAVTQLLITAYKEGHLVRTFFKGTYPEGVSDDLAAEKFPPSLKEFLVEMVRGVTFQPYLIGCTLLGIFFMLSPFLFQFEG
;
A
#
# COMPACT_ATOMS: atom_id res chain seq x y z
N MET A 1 -26.00 0.50 -36.63
CA MET A 1 -26.19 -0.62 -35.68
C MET A 1 -24.87 -1.17 -35.11
N LEU A 2 -23.81 -1.34 -35.91
CA LEU A 2 -22.49 -1.85 -35.45
C LEU A 2 -21.83 -1.05 -34.30
N LYS A 3 -21.92 0.29 -34.31
CA LYS A 3 -21.35 1.15 -33.25
C LYS A 3 -22.08 1.04 -31.90
N LYS A 4 -23.41 0.80 -31.93
CA LYS A 4 -24.22 0.51 -30.72
C LYS A 4 -23.88 -0.88 -30.14
N ASN A 5 -23.65 -1.86 -31.01
CA ASN A 5 -23.27 -3.21 -30.58
C ASN A 5 -21.84 -3.27 -30.01
N HIS A 6 -20.91 -2.44 -30.49
CA HIS A 6 -19.58 -2.28 -29.88
C HIS A 6 -19.63 -1.57 -28.52
N LEU A 7 -20.42 -0.49 -28.38
CA LEU A 7 -20.62 0.19 -27.09
C LEU A 7 -21.29 -0.74 -26.06
N ALA A 8 -22.25 -1.55 -26.49
CA ALA A 8 -22.93 -2.54 -25.65
C ALA A 8 -22.02 -3.71 -25.24
N LYS A 9 -21.13 -4.17 -26.13
CA LYS A 9 -20.09 -5.16 -25.79
C LYS A 9 -19.04 -4.62 -24.82
N GLU A 10 -18.63 -3.35 -24.96
CA GLU A 10 -17.72 -2.70 -24.02
C GLU A 10 -18.34 -2.45 -22.63
N THR A 11 -19.65 -2.17 -22.56
CA THR A 11 -20.35 -2.01 -21.26
C THR A 11 -20.57 -3.33 -20.53
N HIS A 12 -20.72 -4.44 -21.26
CA HIS A 12 -20.89 -5.77 -20.66
C HIS A 12 -19.61 -6.33 -20.03
N HIS A 13 -18.43 -6.07 -20.62
CA HIS A 13 -17.16 -6.58 -20.07
C HIS A 13 -16.70 -5.79 -18.83
N LYS A 14 -17.28 -4.61 -18.60
CA LYS A 14 -16.80 -3.59 -17.65
C LYS A 14 -17.69 -3.40 -16.40
N SER A 15 -18.56 -4.36 -16.08
CA SER A 15 -19.53 -4.23 -14.97
C SER A 15 -19.36 -5.29 -13.86
N TRP A 16 -18.61 -6.36 -14.10
CA TRP A 16 -18.57 -7.50 -13.18
C TRP A 16 -17.91 -7.18 -11.84
N TYR A 17 -16.88 -6.33 -11.83
CA TYR A 17 -16.21 -5.90 -10.60
C TYR A 17 -17.16 -5.14 -9.66
N PHE A 18 -18.09 -4.35 -10.21
CA PHE A 18 -19.12 -3.70 -9.39
C PHE A 18 -20.23 -4.65 -8.93
N LEU A 19 -20.43 -5.78 -9.62
CA LEU A 19 -21.29 -6.86 -9.10
C LEU A 19 -20.61 -7.56 -7.92
N VAL A 20 -19.28 -7.70 -7.94
CA VAL A 20 -18.53 -8.23 -6.79
C VAL A 20 -18.62 -7.28 -5.60
N THR A 21 -18.46 -5.97 -5.78
CA THR A 21 -18.61 -5.01 -4.67
C THR A 21 -20.05 -4.94 -4.16
N LEU A 22 -21.05 -5.13 -5.03
CA LEU A 22 -22.45 -5.25 -4.65
C LEU A 22 -22.66 -6.50 -3.76
N PHE A 23 -22.12 -7.65 -4.17
CA PHE A 23 -22.14 -8.87 -3.39
C PHE A 23 -21.44 -8.69 -2.03
N LEU A 24 -20.27 -8.06 -2.00
CA LEU A 24 -19.55 -7.75 -0.76
C LEU A 24 -20.35 -6.83 0.18
N GLY A 25 -21.15 -5.92 -0.37
CA GLY A 25 -22.05 -5.10 0.44
C GLY A 25 -23.15 -5.93 1.11
N PHE A 26 -23.71 -6.91 0.40
CA PHE A 26 -24.64 -7.88 1.01
C PHE A 26 -23.94 -8.80 2.00
N TRP A 27 -22.72 -9.25 1.69
CA TRP A 27 -21.89 -10.04 2.60
C TRP A 27 -21.80 -9.33 3.95
N LEU A 28 -21.34 -8.08 3.99
CA LEU A 28 -21.21 -7.27 5.22
C LEU A 28 -22.53 -7.09 5.99
N LEU A 29 -23.68 -7.03 5.30
CA LEU A 29 -24.97 -6.92 5.98
C LEU A 29 -25.36 -8.18 6.74
N PHE A 30 -25.03 -9.36 6.21
CA PHE A 30 -25.51 -10.64 6.73
C PHE A 30 -24.46 -11.42 7.54
N THR A 31 -23.16 -11.22 7.26
CA THR A 31 -22.10 -11.97 7.96
C THR A 31 -21.93 -11.59 9.40
N VAL A 32 -22.31 -10.37 9.78
CA VAL A 32 -22.22 -9.90 11.16
C VAL A 32 -23.01 -10.79 12.12
N ASP A 33 -24.24 -11.16 11.73
CA ASP A 33 -25.09 -12.06 12.52
C ASP A 33 -24.57 -13.51 12.48
N MET A 34 -23.98 -13.92 11.35
CA MET A 34 -23.39 -15.26 11.18
C MET A 34 -22.12 -15.47 12.01
N LEU A 35 -21.28 -14.45 12.13
CA LEU A 35 -20.01 -14.50 12.85
C LEU A 35 -20.19 -14.34 14.36
N GLY A 36 -21.40 -14.03 14.84
CA GLY A 36 -21.69 -13.86 16.26
C GLY A 36 -20.93 -12.70 16.90
N ILE A 37 -20.69 -11.61 16.14
CA ILE A 37 -19.93 -10.45 16.62
C ILE A 37 -20.64 -9.84 17.83
N SER A 38 -19.91 -9.69 18.93
CA SER A 38 -20.46 -9.29 20.23
C SER A 38 -20.64 -7.77 20.38
N GLN A 39 -19.84 -6.99 19.65
CA GLN A 39 -19.80 -5.53 19.77
C GLN A 39 -20.82 -4.84 18.85
N SER A 40 -21.75 -4.10 19.46
CA SER A 40 -22.82 -3.38 18.75
C SER A 40 -22.31 -2.30 17.78
N GLU A 41 -21.16 -1.71 18.09
CA GLU A 41 -20.52 -0.62 17.36
C GLU A 41 -20.01 -1.14 16.01
N ILE A 42 -19.28 -2.26 16.02
CA ILE A 42 -18.77 -2.92 14.82
C ILE A 42 -19.93 -3.46 13.98
N VAL A 43 -20.91 -4.09 14.61
CA VAL A 43 -22.13 -4.57 13.94
C VAL A 43 -22.81 -3.45 13.14
N SER A 44 -22.94 -2.28 13.75
CA SER A 44 -23.56 -1.11 13.12
C SER A 44 -22.68 -0.53 12.02
N SER A 45 -21.37 -0.42 12.27
CA SER A 45 -20.38 0.01 11.28
C SER A 45 -20.42 -0.83 10.01
N ASP A 46 -20.37 -2.16 10.15
CA ASP A 46 -20.35 -3.09 9.01
C ASP A 46 -21.63 -3.03 8.21
N ARG A 47 -22.78 -2.92 8.89
CA ARG A 47 -24.08 -2.78 8.22
C ARG A 47 -24.18 -1.46 7.45
N ILE A 48 -23.69 -0.36 8.01
CA ILE A 48 -23.65 0.93 7.33
C ILE A 48 -22.71 0.85 6.12
N CYS A 49 -21.53 0.26 6.27
CA CYS A 49 -20.58 0.05 5.18
C CYS A 49 -21.15 -0.83 4.08
N GLY A 50 -21.84 -1.92 4.43
CA GLY A 50 -22.53 -2.80 3.50
C GLY A 50 -23.63 -2.08 2.71
N ALA A 51 -24.46 -1.28 3.39
CA ALA A 51 -25.49 -0.47 2.75
C ALA A 51 -24.90 0.57 1.79
N ILE A 52 -23.84 1.29 2.22
CA ILE A 52 -23.12 2.25 1.37
C ILE A 52 -22.53 1.54 0.14
N ALA A 53 -21.88 0.38 0.33
CA ALA A 53 -21.29 -0.40 -0.75
C ALA A 53 -22.34 -0.86 -1.75
N ILE A 54 -23.52 -1.31 -1.31
CA ILE A 54 -24.64 -1.70 -2.19
C ILE A 54 -25.11 -0.52 -3.04
N VAL A 55 -25.45 0.60 -2.38
CA VAL A 55 -25.97 1.79 -3.06
C VAL A 55 -24.95 2.33 -4.04
N ALA A 56 -23.70 2.49 -3.60
CA ALA A 56 -22.62 2.97 -4.46
C ALA A 56 -22.35 2.00 -5.62
N SER A 57 -22.35 0.69 -5.40
CA SER A 57 -22.18 -0.31 -6.48
C SER A 57 -23.28 -0.21 -7.53
N PHE A 58 -24.53 -0.01 -7.10
CA PHE A 58 -25.65 0.19 -8.02
C PHE A 58 -25.50 1.44 -8.89
N PHE A 59 -25.04 2.55 -8.33
CA PHE A 59 -24.72 3.76 -9.09
C PHE A 59 -23.48 3.59 -9.99
N ALA A 60 -22.48 2.82 -9.55
CA ALA A 60 -21.29 2.50 -10.34
C ALA A 60 -21.64 1.71 -11.61
N LEU A 61 -22.55 0.73 -11.49
CA LEU A 61 -23.08 -0.04 -12.63
C LEU A 61 -23.82 0.84 -13.65
N ARG A 62 -24.37 1.98 -13.21
CA ARG A 62 -25.01 2.97 -14.08
C ARG A 62 -24.04 4.00 -14.69
N GLY A 63 -22.75 3.87 -14.42
CA GLY A 63 -21.71 4.76 -14.94
C GLY A 63 -21.39 5.96 -14.07
N GLY A 64 -21.77 5.95 -12.78
CA GLY A 64 -21.40 6.99 -11.82
C GLY A 64 -19.89 7.05 -11.61
N ALA A 65 -19.25 8.17 -11.98
CA ALA A 65 -17.80 8.33 -11.88
C ALA A 65 -17.28 8.45 -10.43
N PHE A 66 -18.14 8.90 -9.51
CA PHE A 66 -17.79 9.06 -8.09
C PHE A 66 -18.01 7.79 -7.26
N SER A 67 -18.90 6.91 -7.71
CA SER A 67 -19.28 5.70 -6.96
C SER A 67 -18.11 4.76 -6.64
N PRO A 68 -17.13 4.52 -7.54
CA PRO A 68 -15.99 3.66 -7.21
C PRO A 68 -15.12 4.25 -6.08
N TRP A 69 -15.03 5.58 -5.98
CA TRP A 69 -14.33 6.25 -4.90
C TRP A 69 -15.02 6.08 -3.57
N VAL A 70 -16.34 6.20 -3.53
CA VAL A 70 -17.13 5.94 -2.32
C VAL A 70 -16.86 4.52 -1.83
N ILE A 71 -16.93 3.52 -2.71
CA ILE A 71 -16.66 2.11 -2.35
C ILE A 71 -15.22 1.94 -1.85
N GLY A 72 -14.25 2.55 -2.52
CA GLY A 72 -12.85 2.50 -2.12
C GLY A 72 -12.62 3.10 -0.73
N PHE A 73 -13.17 4.29 -0.44
CA PHE A 73 -13.08 4.91 0.88
C PHE A 73 -13.82 4.11 1.96
N THR A 74 -14.96 3.49 1.64
CA THR A 74 -15.61 2.51 2.52
C THR A 74 -14.67 1.35 2.84
N GLY A 75 -13.92 0.84 1.86
CA GLY A 75 -12.93 -0.21 2.08
C GLY A 75 -11.72 0.23 2.92
N VAL A 76 -11.31 1.50 2.85
CA VAL A 76 -10.29 2.06 3.76
C VAL A 76 -10.84 2.14 5.18
N TYR A 77 -12.07 2.63 5.34
CA TYR A 77 -12.73 2.74 6.64
C TYR A 77 -12.94 1.37 7.29
N LEU A 78 -13.38 0.35 6.54
CA LEU A 78 -13.53 -1.02 7.06
C LEU A 78 -12.22 -1.58 7.61
N GLN A 79 -11.10 -1.34 6.95
CA GLN A 79 -9.80 -1.76 7.48
C GLN A 79 -9.39 -1.01 8.75
N LEU A 80 -9.91 0.20 8.96
CA LEU A 80 -9.63 1.05 10.11
C LEU A 80 -10.62 0.82 11.27
N ALA A 81 -11.85 0.38 10.99
CA ALA A 81 -12.93 0.26 11.96
C ALA A 81 -12.61 -0.68 13.14
N PRO A 82 -12.02 -1.88 12.95
CA PRO A 82 -11.63 -2.73 14.07
C PRO A 82 -10.63 -2.07 15.03
N MET A 83 -9.76 -1.21 14.51
CA MET A 83 -8.78 -0.48 15.31
C MET A 83 -9.45 0.67 16.06
N LEU A 84 -10.37 1.40 15.41
CA LEU A 84 -11.11 2.51 16.04
C LEU A 84 -11.95 2.02 17.23
N PHE A 85 -12.59 0.87 17.08
CA PHE A 85 -13.49 0.31 18.10
C PHE A 85 -12.80 -0.67 19.06
N TRP A 86 -11.49 -0.91 18.91
CA TRP A 86 -10.77 -1.93 19.68
C TRP A 86 -11.52 -3.26 19.68
N ALA A 87 -11.69 -3.80 18.47
CA ALA A 87 -12.46 -5.00 18.21
C ALA A 87 -12.01 -6.16 19.12
N LYS A 88 -12.96 -6.77 19.84
CA LYS A 88 -12.70 -7.95 20.70
C LYS A 88 -12.74 -9.26 19.93
N ASP A 89 -13.39 -9.27 18.78
CA ASP A 89 -13.63 -10.46 17.99
C ASP A 89 -12.63 -10.53 16.81
N SER A 90 -11.76 -11.55 16.81
CA SER A 90 -10.78 -11.76 15.73
C SER A 90 -11.43 -12.00 14.36
N SER A 91 -12.62 -12.60 14.36
CA SER A 91 -13.45 -12.80 13.17
C SER A 91 -13.88 -11.48 12.54
N ALA A 92 -14.22 -10.47 13.34
CA ALA A 92 -14.58 -9.14 12.84
C ALA A 92 -13.36 -8.48 12.19
N TYR A 93 -12.22 -8.49 12.88
CA TYR A 93 -10.97 -7.95 12.33
C TYR A 93 -10.56 -8.60 11.00
N LEU A 94 -10.70 -9.93 10.88
CA LEU A 94 -10.43 -10.66 9.64
C LEU A 94 -11.43 -10.28 8.53
N ASN A 95 -12.73 -10.34 8.83
CA ASN A 95 -13.78 -10.03 7.88
C ASN A 95 -13.64 -8.62 7.30
N ASP A 96 -13.41 -7.63 8.16
CA ASP A 96 -13.39 -6.22 7.76
C ASP A 96 -12.10 -5.89 7.00
N THR A 97 -10.97 -6.47 7.42
CA THR A 97 -9.73 -6.26 6.66
C THR A 97 -9.83 -6.85 5.26
N VAL A 98 -10.30 -8.09 5.14
CA VAL A 98 -10.41 -8.78 3.84
C VAL A 98 -11.46 -8.09 2.96
N SER A 99 -12.64 -7.81 3.51
CA SER A 99 -13.70 -7.12 2.78
C SER A 99 -13.26 -5.73 2.33
N GLY A 100 -12.55 -4.98 3.18
CA GLY A 100 -12.02 -3.66 2.84
C GLY A 100 -10.99 -3.71 1.71
N ILE A 101 -10.06 -4.67 1.74
CA ILE A 101 -9.10 -4.91 0.65
C ILE A 101 -9.84 -5.23 -0.66
N LEU A 102 -10.81 -6.13 -0.62
CA LEU A 102 -11.57 -6.53 -1.81
C LEU A 102 -12.40 -5.37 -2.38
N LEU A 103 -13.05 -4.57 -1.52
CA LEU A 103 -13.80 -3.39 -1.96
C LEU A 103 -12.89 -2.40 -2.67
N ILE A 104 -11.69 -2.10 -2.14
CA ILE A 104 -10.73 -1.22 -2.83
C ILE A 104 -10.27 -1.84 -4.15
N LEU A 105 -9.93 -3.14 -4.14
CA LEU A 105 -9.43 -3.85 -5.31
C LEU A 105 -10.43 -3.81 -6.48
N PHE A 106 -11.70 -4.18 -6.21
CA PHE A 106 -12.74 -4.23 -7.24
C PHE A 106 -13.35 -2.88 -7.59
N SER A 107 -13.21 -1.85 -6.75
CA SER A 107 -13.72 -0.52 -7.09
C SER A 107 -12.68 0.40 -7.73
N LEU A 108 -11.43 0.39 -7.27
CA LEU A 108 -10.42 1.39 -7.65
C LEU A 108 -9.25 0.83 -8.45
N ILE A 109 -8.96 -0.46 -8.35
CA ILE A 109 -7.78 -1.08 -8.96
C ILE A 109 -8.15 -1.76 -10.28
N PHE A 110 -9.10 -2.70 -10.25
CA PHE A 110 -9.55 -3.41 -11.45
C PHE A 110 -10.30 -2.52 -12.46
N PRO A 111 -11.16 -1.58 -12.02
CA PRO A 111 -11.74 -0.59 -12.93
C PRO A 111 -10.64 0.40 -13.32
N GLY A 112 -9.79 -0.01 -14.27
CA GLY A 112 -8.75 0.84 -14.82
C GLY A 112 -9.36 2.15 -15.33
N ILE A 113 -8.67 3.27 -15.11
CA ILE A 113 -9.12 4.58 -15.59
C ILE A 113 -9.41 4.48 -17.09
N LYS A 114 -10.63 4.84 -17.50
CA LYS A 114 -11.00 5.02 -18.90
C LYS A 114 -10.00 5.98 -19.55
N GLY A 115 -9.33 5.56 -20.63
CA GLY A 115 -8.77 6.52 -21.59
C GLY A 115 -7.33 6.34 -22.06
N VAL A 116 -6.62 5.24 -21.80
CA VAL A 116 -5.35 4.99 -22.50
C VAL A 116 -5.34 3.58 -23.07
N MET A 117 -5.49 3.52 -24.39
CA MET A 117 -5.38 2.33 -25.23
C MET A 117 -4.09 1.55 -24.93
N ASP A 118 -4.12 0.28 -25.29
CA ASP A 118 -3.05 -0.73 -25.24
C ASP A 118 -1.75 -0.41 -26.02
N GLU A 119 -1.44 0.87 -26.26
CA GLU A 119 -0.32 1.30 -27.11
C GLU A 119 0.73 2.17 -26.38
N ASP A 120 0.53 2.49 -25.10
CA ASP A 120 1.50 3.33 -24.37
C ASP A 120 2.73 2.48 -23.97
N LYS A 121 3.67 2.35 -24.92
CA LYS A 121 5.01 1.79 -24.68
C LYS A 121 5.63 2.60 -23.55
N GLY A 122 5.79 2.01 -22.37
CA GLY A 122 6.29 2.69 -21.16
C GLY A 122 7.55 3.49 -21.45
N GLN A 123 7.41 4.80 -21.61
CA GLN A 123 8.50 5.69 -22.00
C GLN A 123 9.39 5.98 -20.80
N ILE A 124 10.71 6.00 -21.04
CA ILE A 124 11.71 6.36 -20.04
C ILE A 124 11.69 7.89 -19.84
N PRO A 125 11.62 8.41 -18.60
CA PRO A 125 11.67 9.84 -18.36
C PRO A 125 12.99 10.47 -18.85
N LYS A 126 12.98 11.75 -19.21
CA LYS A 126 14.18 12.45 -19.72
C LYS A 126 15.32 12.38 -18.70
N GLY A 127 16.49 11.90 -19.11
CA GLY A 127 17.68 11.78 -18.25
C GLY A 127 17.77 10.47 -17.46
N TRP A 128 16.82 9.55 -17.63
CA TRP A 128 16.84 8.23 -16.98
C TRP A 128 17.36 7.15 -17.92
N SER A 129 17.96 6.11 -17.35
CA SER A 129 18.41 4.92 -18.09
C SER A 129 17.41 3.76 -18.06
N TYR A 130 16.36 3.88 -17.24
CA TYR A 130 15.32 2.87 -17.06
C TYR A 130 13.98 3.53 -16.68
N ASN A 131 12.87 2.79 -16.76
CA ASN A 131 11.55 3.30 -16.38
C ASN A 131 11.25 2.99 -14.88
N PRO A 132 11.15 4.01 -14.00
CA PRO A 132 10.87 3.80 -12.57
C PRO A 132 9.45 3.28 -12.30
N SER A 133 8.51 3.51 -13.23
CA SER A 133 7.14 2.99 -13.16
C SER A 133 6.97 1.58 -13.74
N SER A 134 8.06 0.91 -14.13
CA SER A 134 8.01 -0.45 -14.68
C SER A 134 7.45 -1.45 -13.67
N TRP A 135 6.85 -2.53 -14.17
CA TRP A 135 6.34 -3.60 -13.30
C TRP A 135 7.46 -4.29 -12.53
N VAL A 136 8.63 -4.42 -13.16
CA VAL A 136 9.83 -5.00 -12.54
C VAL A 136 10.29 -4.19 -11.33
N GLN A 137 10.26 -2.85 -11.40
CA GLN A 137 10.61 -1.96 -10.28
C GLN A 137 9.56 -1.94 -9.17
N ARG A 138 8.28 -2.16 -9.49
CA ARG A 138 7.20 -2.18 -8.50
C ARG A 138 7.04 -3.51 -7.79
N PHE A 139 7.41 -4.62 -8.43
CA PHE A 139 7.25 -5.93 -7.83
C PHE A 139 7.95 -6.06 -6.45
N PRO A 140 9.20 -5.60 -6.25
CA PRO A 140 9.80 -5.61 -4.91
C PRO A 140 8.99 -4.80 -3.90
N ILE A 141 8.45 -3.64 -4.30
CA ILE A 141 7.60 -2.81 -3.43
C ILE A 141 6.38 -3.62 -2.96
N LEU A 142 5.74 -4.37 -3.86
CA LEU A 142 4.59 -5.22 -3.53
C LEU A 142 4.98 -6.37 -2.59
N VAL A 143 6.14 -7.00 -2.82
CA VAL A 143 6.63 -8.09 -1.98
C VAL A 143 6.96 -7.59 -0.57
N PHE A 144 7.74 -6.53 -0.44
CA PHE A 144 8.10 -5.95 0.85
C PHE A 144 6.86 -5.41 1.58
N GLY A 145 5.93 -4.77 0.86
CA GLY A 145 4.67 -4.32 1.43
C GLY A 145 3.83 -5.47 1.97
N THR A 146 3.78 -6.59 1.26
CA THR A 146 3.06 -7.79 1.72
C THR A 146 3.72 -8.42 2.94
N ILE A 147 5.06 -8.50 2.98
CA ILE A 147 5.79 -8.99 4.16
C ILE A 147 5.54 -8.09 5.37
N GLY A 148 5.67 -6.77 5.18
CA GLY A 148 5.38 -5.77 6.19
C GLY A 148 3.94 -5.84 6.69
N TRP A 149 2.99 -6.06 5.77
CA TRP A 149 1.57 -6.24 6.10
C TRP A 149 1.34 -7.43 7.04
N PHE A 150 1.91 -8.60 6.75
CA PHE A 150 1.78 -9.77 7.61
C PHE A 150 2.42 -9.56 8.98
N ALA A 151 3.61 -8.97 9.03
CA ALA A 151 4.29 -8.65 10.29
C ALA A 151 3.45 -7.68 11.15
N ALA A 152 2.96 -6.59 10.54
CA ALA A 152 2.13 -5.60 11.20
C ALA A 152 0.78 -6.17 11.66
N ARG A 153 0.14 -7.00 10.83
CA ARG A 153 -1.12 -7.69 11.17
C ARG A 153 -0.96 -8.62 12.37
N LEU A 154 0.14 -9.38 12.44
CA LEU A 154 0.42 -10.27 13.57
C LEU A 154 0.59 -9.47 14.87
N MET A 155 1.37 -8.37 14.83
CA MET A 155 1.52 -7.47 15.97
C MET A 155 0.19 -6.81 16.37
N CYS A 156 -0.62 -6.39 15.40
CA CYS A 156 -1.95 -5.83 15.67
C CYS A 156 -2.88 -6.84 16.34
N ALA A 157 -2.84 -8.11 15.93
CA ALA A 157 -3.62 -9.17 16.57
C ALA A 157 -3.24 -9.35 18.05
N TYR A 158 -1.97 -9.18 18.41
CA TYR A 158 -1.53 -9.17 19.80
C TYR A 158 -2.06 -7.95 20.55
N GLN A 159 -1.96 -6.76 19.96
CA GLN A 159 -2.44 -5.51 20.59
C GLN A 159 -3.96 -5.49 20.83
N LEU A 160 -4.72 -6.13 19.95
CA LEU A 160 -6.17 -6.31 20.11
C LEU A 160 -6.53 -7.47 21.06
N GLY A 161 -5.55 -8.23 21.55
CA GLY A 161 -5.74 -9.31 22.51
C GLY A 161 -6.29 -10.61 21.90
N TYR A 162 -6.11 -10.84 20.60
CA TYR A 162 -6.52 -12.09 19.95
C TYR A 162 -5.53 -13.23 20.15
N ILE A 163 -4.27 -12.87 20.43
CA ILE A 163 -3.18 -13.81 20.69
C ILE A 163 -2.49 -13.38 21.99
N ASP A 164 -2.28 -14.34 22.88
CA ASP A 164 -1.65 -14.10 24.19
C ASP A 164 -0.12 -14.08 24.12
N TYR A 165 0.45 -14.59 23.02
CA TYR A 165 1.88 -14.67 22.80
C TYR A 165 2.22 -14.23 21.38
N ILE A 166 3.32 -13.46 21.25
CA ILE A 166 3.86 -13.05 19.97
C ILE A 166 5.23 -13.67 19.71
N TRP A 167 5.39 -14.19 18.51
CA TRP A 167 6.63 -14.82 18.09
C TRP A 167 7.74 -13.78 17.86
N ASP A 168 8.87 -13.96 18.53
CA ASP A 168 10.10 -13.20 18.29
C ASP A 168 11.29 -14.16 18.00
N PRO A 169 11.87 -14.13 16.79
CA PRO A 169 12.96 -15.03 16.41
C PRO A 169 14.32 -14.71 17.05
N PHE A 170 14.58 -13.46 17.41
CA PHE A 170 15.94 -13.02 17.79
C PHE A 170 16.01 -12.45 19.21
N PHE A 171 14.95 -11.80 19.69
CA PHE A 171 14.93 -11.12 20.98
C PHE A 171 13.87 -11.77 21.87
N VAL A 172 14.30 -12.55 22.86
CA VAL A 172 13.40 -13.25 23.79
C VAL A 172 12.49 -12.21 24.48
N ASP A 173 11.18 -12.34 24.27
CA ASP A 173 10.10 -11.45 24.74
C ASP A 173 10.26 -9.97 24.33
N GLY A 174 11.15 -9.68 23.38
CA GLY A 174 11.48 -8.32 22.97
C GLY A 174 10.33 -7.63 22.25
N THR A 175 9.74 -8.31 21.26
CA THR A 175 8.57 -7.82 20.54
C THR A 175 7.39 -7.53 21.48
N GLU A 176 7.10 -8.41 22.44
CA GLU A 176 6.04 -8.21 23.44
C GLU A 176 6.27 -6.96 24.27
N LYS A 177 7.49 -6.75 24.80
CA LYS A 177 7.84 -5.56 25.60
C LYS A 177 7.67 -4.27 24.80
N VAL A 178 8.08 -4.25 23.54
CA VAL A 178 7.98 -3.08 22.66
C VAL A 178 6.53 -2.73 22.35
N ILE A 179 5.72 -3.69 21.89
CA ILE A 179 4.33 -3.41 21.46
C ILE A 179 3.38 -3.18 22.65
N SER A 180 3.78 -3.58 23.86
CA SER A 180 3.04 -3.36 25.11
C SER A 180 3.47 -2.09 25.87
N SER A 181 4.49 -1.38 25.36
CA SER A 181 5.09 -0.20 25.99
C SER A 181 4.15 1.01 26.05
N ASP A 182 4.45 1.96 26.94
CA ASP A 182 3.70 3.22 27.08
C ASP A 182 3.72 4.06 25.79
N ILE A 183 4.79 3.97 24.99
CA ILE A 183 4.88 4.62 23.69
C ILE A 183 3.83 4.04 22.74
N SER A 184 3.77 2.72 22.64
CA SER A 184 2.78 2.02 21.80
C SER A 184 1.34 2.33 22.26
N LYS A 185 1.10 2.34 23.57
CA LYS A 185 -0.21 2.66 24.16
C LYS A 185 -0.56 4.16 24.16
N SER A 186 0.39 5.04 23.86
CA SER A 186 0.14 6.48 23.83
C SER A 186 -0.74 6.91 22.66
N PHE A 187 -0.81 6.09 21.60
CA PHE A 187 -1.66 6.33 20.47
C PHE A 187 -3.06 5.72 20.70
N PRO A 188 -4.16 6.43 20.36
CA PRO A 188 -5.52 5.93 20.58
C PRO A 188 -5.88 4.70 19.76
N LEU A 189 -5.04 4.33 18.78
CA LEU A 189 -5.18 3.18 17.91
C LEU A 189 -3.96 2.27 18.06
N PRO A 190 -4.10 0.94 17.87
CA PRO A 190 -2.97 0.05 17.77
C PRO A 190 -2.00 0.52 16.67
N ASP A 191 -0.77 0.87 17.03
CA ASP A 191 0.24 1.40 16.10
C ASP A 191 0.60 0.38 15.00
N ALA A 192 0.69 -0.91 15.34
CA ALA A 192 0.86 -1.99 14.39
C ALA A 192 -0.36 -2.14 13.46
N GLY A 193 -1.56 -1.82 13.96
CA GLY A 193 -2.78 -1.79 13.14
C GLY A 193 -2.75 -0.68 12.08
N LEU A 194 -2.25 0.51 12.44
CA LEU A 194 -2.03 1.59 11.48
C LEU A 194 -0.95 1.21 10.44
N GLY A 195 0.12 0.54 10.89
CA GLY A 195 1.12 -0.03 10.00
C GLY A 195 0.50 -1.01 9.00
N ALA A 196 -0.37 -1.92 9.46
CA ALA A 196 -1.06 -2.86 8.59
C ALA A 196 -1.95 -2.15 7.57
N LEU A 197 -2.70 -1.12 7.97
CA LEU A 197 -3.50 -0.31 7.04
C LEU A 197 -2.62 0.38 6.00
N ALA A 198 -1.49 0.97 6.43
CA ALA A 198 -0.54 1.60 5.53
C ALA A 198 0.01 0.61 4.49
N TYR A 199 0.51 -0.55 4.91
CA TYR A 199 0.99 -1.58 3.99
C TYR A 199 -0.11 -2.08 3.04
N SER A 200 -1.34 -2.24 3.51
CA SER A 200 -2.49 -2.58 2.65
C SER A 200 -2.66 -1.55 1.53
N LEU A 201 -2.70 -0.26 1.90
CA LEU A 201 -2.87 0.82 0.94
C LEU A 201 -1.69 0.92 -0.01
N GLU A 202 -0.46 0.70 0.47
CA GLU A 202 0.73 0.72 -0.36
C GLU A 202 0.72 -0.39 -1.41
N VAL A 203 0.40 -1.62 -1.01
CA VAL A 203 0.28 -2.75 -1.94
C VAL A 203 -0.84 -2.48 -2.95
N LEU A 204 -2.02 -2.04 -2.50
CA LEU A 204 -3.16 -1.78 -3.37
C LEU A 204 -2.91 -0.63 -4.36
N LEU A 205 -2.33 0.49 -3.91
CA LEU A 205 -1.96 1.61 -4.78
C LEU A 205 -0.77 1.25 -5.68
N GLY A 206 0.14 0.40 -5.20
CA GLY A 206 1.26 -0.16 -5.97
C GLY A 206 0.78 -0.97 -7.18
N LEU A 207 -0.29 -1.75 -7.01
CA LEU A 207 -0.96 -2.51 -8.09
C LEU A 207 -1.65 -1.61 -9.11
N LYS A 208 -1.94 -0.35 -8.76
CA LYS A 208 -2.66 0.58 -9.64
C LYS A 208 -1.75 1.20 -10.69
N GLY A 209 -2.19 1.11 -11.94
CA GLY A 209 -1.61 1.79 -13.09
C GLY A 209 -0.62 0.95 -13.88
N ARG A 210 -0.39 1.34 -15.14
CA ARG A 210 0.56 0.69 -16.05
C ARG A 210 1.96 1.32 -15.93
N THR A 211 2.85 0.96 -16.84
CA THR A 211 4.24 1.47 -16.93
C THR A 211 4.35 2.96 -17.17
N ALA A 212 3.30 3.61 -17.69
CA ALA A 212 3.23 5.06 -17.89
C ALA A 212 2.59 5.83 -16.71
N ARG A 213 2.40 5.18 -15.54
CA ARG A 213 1.73 5.76 -14.36
C ARG A 213 2.24 7.15 -13.99
N TRP A 214 3.56 7.34 -13.95
CA TRP A 214 4.18 8.63 -13.62
C TRP A 214 3.66 9.77 -14.50
N ARG A 215 3.29 9.48 -15.75
CA ARG A 215 2.79 10.47 -16.70
C ARG A 215 1.27 10.53 -16.76
N THR A 216 0.59 9.39 -16.68
CA THR A 216 -0.88 9.32 -16.85
C THR A 216 -1.63 9.66 -15.58
N MET A 217 -1.05 9.40 -14.42
CA MET A 217 -1.65 9.67 -13.11
C MET A 217 -0.64 10.31 -12.13
N PRO A 218 -0.09 11.51 -12.43
CA PRO A 218 0.83 12.19 -11.52
C PRO A 218 0.28 12.38 -10.11
N TRP A 219 -1.02 12.70 -10.00
CA TRP A 219 -1.71 12.87 -8.72
C TRP A 219 -1.62 11.61 -7.82
N LEU A 220 -1.67 10.42 -8.42
CA LEU A 220 -1.63 9.16 -7.67
C LEU A 220 -0.24 8.91 -7.11
N VAL A 221 0.80 9.15 -7.91
CA VAL A 221 2.20 9.00 -7.46
C VAL A 221 2.51 9.99 -6.35
N VAL A 222 2.07 11.25 -6.47
CA VAL A 222 2.23 12.25 -5.41
C VAL A 222 1.49 11.83 -4.13
N GLY A 223 0.25 11.35 -4.25
CA GLY A 223 -0.51 10.82 -3.11
C GLY A 223 0.16 9.61 -2.45
N PHE A 224 0.71 8.70 -3.26
CA PHE A 224 1.48 7.55 -2.79
C PHE A 224 2.76 7.99 -2.05
N SER A 225 3.44 9.03 -2.55
CA SER A 225 4.62 9.60 -1.89
C SER A 225 4.28 10.20 -0.53
N PHE A 226 3.15 10.90 -0.44
CA PHE A 226 2.65 11.48 0.80
C PHE A 226 2.27 10.41 1.84
N LEU A 227 1.93 9.19 1.40
CA LEU A 227 1.74 8.04 2.27
C LEU A 227 3.09 7.49 2.76
N VAL A 228 3.98 7.11 1.82
CA VAL A 228 5.20 6.34 2.11
C VAL A 228 6.25 7.16 2.89
N VAL A 229 6.48 8.43 2.53
CA VAL A 229 7.59 9.21 3.11
C VAL A 229 7.40 9.47 4.61
N PRO A 230 6.23 9.94 5.09
CA PRO A 230 5.99 10.09 6.52
C PRO A 230 6.05 8.76 7.29
N LEU A 231 5.54 7.67 6.70
CA LEU A 231 5.59 6.35 7.32
C LEU A 231 7.01 5.82 7.46
N GLY A 232 7.86 6.05 6.46
CA GLY A 232 9.30 5.76 6.54
C GLY A 232 9.97 6.54 7.68
N LEU A 233 9.66 7.83 7.82
CA LEU A 233 10.19 8.65 8.92
C LEU A 233 9.73 8.14 10.29
N VAL A 234 8.44 7.85 10.45
CA VAL A 234 7.89 7.28 11.70
C VAL A 234 8.57 5.95 12.02
N SER A 235 8.80 5.09 11.02
CA SER A 235 9.48 3.81 11.21
C SER A 235 10.90 3.98 11.74
N ILE A 236 11.66 4.96 11.23
CA ILE A 236 13.01 5.29 11.74
C ILE A 236 12.93 5.72 13.20
N VAL A 237 11.99 6.63 13.53
CA VAL A 237 11.81 7.12 14.90
C VAL A 237 11.48 5.96 15.85
N LEU A 238 10.52 5.10 15.50
CA LEU A 238 10.13 3.96 16.35
C LEU A 238 11.28 2.99 16.57
N VAL A 239 12.11 2.73 15.56
CA VAL A 239 13.32 1.89 15.71
C VAL A 239 14.34 2.52 16.65
N ILE A 240 14.51 3.85 16.62
CA ILE A 240 15.41 4.56 17.55
C ILE A 240 14.89 4.52 18.99
N LEU A 241 13.56 4.61 19.19
CA LEU A 241 12.95 4.62 20.52
C LEU A 241 12.99 3.26 21.23
N GLN A 242 13.05 2.15 20.48
CA GLN A 242 13.14 0.79 21.03
C GLN A 242 14.28 0.62 22.06
N PRO A 243 15.56 0.83 21.71
CA PRO A 243 16.64 0.71 22.69
C PRO A 243 16.72 1.87 23.67
N LEU A 244 16.34 3.09 23.27
CA LEU A 244 16.57 4.29 24.09
C LEU A 244 15.54 4.47 25.20
N ILE A 245 14.27 4.11 24.95
CA ILE A 245 13.18 4.32 25.92
C ILE A 245 12.66 2.99 26.44
N VAL A 246 12.41 2.02 25.55
CA VAL A 246 11.84 0.72 25.98
C VAL A 246 12.91 -0.19 26.59
N GLY A 247 14.16 -0.09 26.12
CA GLY A 247 15.24 -0.98 26.54
C GLY A 247 15.09 -2.40 25.97
N ALA A 248 14.34 -2.57 24.88
CA ALA A 248 14.12 -3.85 24.22
C ALA A 248 14.14 -3.69 22.69
N TRP A 249 14.48 -4.78 22.00
CA TRP A 249 14.44 -4.85 20.53
C TRP A 249 13.26 -5.69 20.07
N CYS A 250 12.63 -5.29 18.97
CA CYS A 250 11.48 -5.99 18.40
C CYS A 250 11.82 -6.50 16.99
N SER A 251 11.97 -7.82 16.82
CA SER A 251 12.32 -8.42 15.53
C SER A 251 11.32 -8.09 14.43
N LEU A 252 10.02 -8.18 14.74
CA LEU A 252 8.96 -7.90 13.76
C LEU A 252 8.90 -6.41 13.38
N CYS A 253 9.17 -5.52 14.33
CA CYS A 253 9.24 -4.08 14.09
C CYS A 253 10.45 -3.72 13.23
N LEU A 254 11.61 -4.35 13.47
CA LEU A 254 12.81 -4.18 12.64
C LEU A 254 12.57 -4.71 11.22
N LEU A 255 11.90 -5.87 11.07
CA LEU A 255 11.52 -6.41 9.77
C LEU A 255 10.57 -5.45 9.03
N ALA A 256 9.55 -4.94 9.70
CA ALA A 256 8.62 -3.97 9.14
C ALA A 256 9.35 -2.69 8.72
N ALA A 257 10.16 -2.10 9.60
CA ALA A 257 10.95 -0.90 9.30
C ALA A 257 11.91 -1.12 8.12
N PHE A 258 12.55 -2.28 8.05
CA PHE A 258 13.40 -2.66 6.92
C PHE A 258 12.62 -2.69 5.59
N CYS A 259 11.45 -3.34 5.57
CA CYS A 259 10.58 -3.38 4.40
C CYS A 259 10.16 -1.97 3.97
N MET A 260 9.68 -1.15 4.92
CA MET A 260 9.25 0.22 4.67
C MET A 260 10.38 1.10 4.10
N LEU A 261 11.59 0.99 4.64
CA LEU A 261 12.74 1.76 4.16
C LEU A 261 13.14 1.37 2.74
N LEU A 262 13.15 0.08 2.42
CA LEU A 262 13.40 -0.39 1.05
C LEU A 262 12.32 0.10 0.08
N MET A 263 11.05 0.04 0.48
CA MET A 263 9.94 0.55 -0.31
C MET A 263 10.06 2.07 -0.55
N CYS A 264 10.44 2.83 0.47
CA CYS A 264 10.70 4.26 0.36
C CYS A 264 11.80 4.53 -0.68
N MET A 265 12.94 3.84 -0.59
CA MET A 265 14.04 3.96 -1.55
C MET A 265 13.59 3.71 -3.00
N LEU A 266 12.84 2.64 -3.24
CA LEU A 266 12.35 2.29 -4.58
C LEU A 266 11.27 3.25 -5.10
N THR A 267 10.49 3.83 -4.20
CA THR A 267 9.41 4.76 -4.56
C THR A 267 9.96 6.12 -5.00
N LEU A 268 11.07 6.57 -4.40
CA LEU A 268 11.67 7.89 -4.65
C LEU A 268 11.93 8.14 -6.13
N ASP A 269 12.36 7.13 -6.88
CA ASP A 269 12.66 7.27 -8.30
C ASP A 269 11.43 7.68 -9.12
N GLU A 270 10.26 7.12 -8.80
CA GLU A 270 9.01 7.50 -9.45
C GLU A 270 8.58 8.92 -9.02
N VAL A 271 8.80 9.30 -7.77
CA VAL A 271 8.52 10.65 -7.26
C VAL A 271 9.36 11.70 -7.99
N VAL A 272 10.66 11.43 -8.20
CA VAL A 272 11.56 12.33 -8.92
C VAL A 272 11.12 12.48 -10.37
N ALA A 273 10.77 11.38 -11.06
CA ALA A 273 10.28 11.42 -12.43
C ALA A 273 8.99 12.26 -12.57
N VAL A 274 8.05 12.12 -11.63
CA VAL A 274 6.82 12.94 -11.61
C VAL A 274 7.13 14.40 -11.30
N THR A 275 8.04 14.66 -10.37
CA THR A 275 8.44 16.03 -10.02
C THR A 275 9.06 16.75 -11.23
N GLN A 276 9.92 16.06 -11.99
CA GLN A 276 10.47 16.58 -13.25
C GLN A 276 9.37 16.93 -14.26
N LEU A 277 8.37 16.06 -14.42
CA LEU A 277 7.21 16.31 -15.29
C LEU A 277 6.41 17.55 -14.84
N LEU A 278 6.15 17.68 -13.54
CA LEU A 278 5.38 18.80 -12.99
C LEU A 278 6.13 20.12 -13.09
N ILE A 279 7.47 20.14 -12.92
CA ILE A 279 8.30 21.33 -13.13
C ILE A 279 8.22 21.79 -14.58
N THR A 280 8.29 20.88 -15.56
CA THR A 280 8.13 21.22 -16.97
C THR A 280 6.73 21.74 -17.27
N ALA A 281 5.68 21.07 -16.78
CA ALA A 281 4.30 21.50 -16.96
C ALA A 281 4.00 22.86 -16.30
N TYR A 282 4.69 23.19 -15.20
CA TYR A 282 4.61 24.51 -14.58
C TYR A 282 5.22 25.59 -15.49
N LYS A 283 6.39 25.34 -16.08
CA LYS A 283 7.03 26.26 -17.04
C LYS A 283 6.19 26.48 -18.29
N GLU A 284 5.45 25.47 -18.73
CA GLU A 284 4.56 25.52 -19.89
C GLU A 284 3.15 26.06 -19.57
N GLY A 285 2.83 26.34 -18.30
CA GLY A 285 1.53 26.90 -17.89
C GLY A 285 0.37 25.89 -17.85
N HIS A 286 0.64 24.59 -17.81
CA HIS A 286 -0.38 23.53 -17.85
C HIS A 286 -0.40 22.62 -16.60
N LEU A 287 0.20 23.07 -15.48
CA LEU A 287 0.37 22.31 -14.23
C LEU A 287 -0.89 21.55 -13.77
N VAL A 288 -2.01 22.26 -13.59
CA VAL A 288 -3.25 21.67 -13.03
C VAL A 288 -3.82 20.58 -13.96
N ARG A 289 -3.77 20.83 -15.27
CA ARG A 289 -4.23 19.86 -16.27
C ARG A 289 -3.34 18.61 -16.24
N THR A 290 -2.02 18.79 -16.25
CA THR A 290 -1.06 17.68 -16.22
C THR A 290 -1.15 16.89 -14.92
N PHE A 291 -1.34 17.55 -13.78
CA PHE A 291 -1.48 16.87 -12.49
C PHE A 291 -2.67 15.91 -12.44
N PHE A 292 -3.87 16.36 -12.87
CA PHE A 292 -5.09 15.55 -12.80
C PHE A 292 -5.30 14.62 -14.00
N LYS A 293 -4.93 15.03 -15.22
CA LYS A 293 -5.22 14.30 -16.46
C LYS A 293 -3.99 13.62 -17.07
N GLY A 294 -2.80 13.88 -16.53
CA GLY A 294 -1.54 13.48 -17.14
C GLY A 294 -1.19 14.27 -18.40
N THR A 295 -0.05 13.92 -19.00
CA THR A 295 0.42 14.47 -20.29
C THR A 295 0.18 13.46 -21.41
N TYR A 296 -0.31 13.95 -22.55
CA TYR A 296 -0.32 13.23 -23.84
C TYR A 296 0.83 13.78 -24.69
N PRO A 297 1.57 12.97 -25.45
CA PRO A 297 2.78 13.46 -26.08
C PRO A 297 2.44 14.23 -27.36
N GLU A 298 2.95 15.46 -27.47
CA GLU A 298 3.48 15.94 -28.75
C GLU A 298 5.01 15.71 -28.72
N GLY A 299 5.54 14.98 -29.71
CA GLY A 299 6.98 14.92 -29.98
C GLY A 299 7.82 13.93 -29.15
N VAL A 300 7.31 12.73 -28.85
CA VAL A 300 8.17 11.68 -28.28
C VAL A 300 8.67 10.74 -29.38
N SER A 301 10.00 10.57 -29.46
CA SER A 301 10.68 9.66 -30.38
C SER A 301 10.22 8.22 -30.16
N ASP A 302 9.82 7.56 -31.25
CA ASP A 302 9.31 6.17 -31.30
C ASP A 302 10.36 5.08 -30.98
N ASP A 303 11.62 5.46 -30.70
CA ASP A 303 12.77 4.56 -30.72
C ASP A 303 13.06 3.83 -29.39
N LEU A 304 12.33 4.11 -28.31
CA LEU A 304 12.58 3.47 -27.01
C LEU A 304 11.56 2.37 -26.73
N ALA A 305 12.06 1.14 -26.84
CA ALA A 305 11.32 -0.11 -26.91
C ALA A 305 10.28 -0.31 -25.79
N ALA A 306 9.17 -0.96 -26.15
CA ALA A 306 8.22 -1.56 -25.22
C ALA A 306 8.95 -2.34 -24.11
N GLU A 307 8.43 -2.26 -22.89
CA GLU A 307 8.93 -3.02 -21.73
C GLU A 307 9.08 -4.50 -22.12
N LYS A 308 10.33 -4.96 -22.23
CA LYS A 308 10.62 -6.38 -22.42
C LYS A 308 10.74 -6.97 -21.03
N PHE A 309 9.88 -7.91 -20.68
CA PHE A 309 10.09 -8.71 -19.49
C PHE A 309 11.46 -9.42 -19.61
N PRO A 310 12.33 -9.31 -18.61
CA PRO A 310 13.64 -9.93 -18.66
C PRO A 310 13.48 -11.45 -18.80
N PRO A 311 14.19 -12.09 -19.75
CA PRO A 311 14.03 -13.51 -20.03
C PRO A 311 14.61 -14.41 -18.93
N SER A 312 15.44 -13.88 -18.01
CA SER A 312 16.05 -14.64 -16.92
C SER A 312 15.82 -14.04 -15.53
N LEU A 313 15.79 -14.91 -14.51
CA LEU A 313 15.65 -14.50 -13.10
C LEU A 313 16.80 -13.59 -12.64
N LYS A 314 18.01 -13.79 -13.17
CA LYS A 314 19.17 -12.95 -12.84
C LYS A 314 18.99 -11.53 -13.37
N GLU A 315 18.57 -11.38 -14.63
CA GLU A 315 18.29 -10.06 -15.20
C GLU A 315 17.14 -9.37 -14.48
N PHE A 316 16.10 -10.12 -14.11
CA PHE A 316 15.00 -9.59 -13.29
C PHE A 316 15.50 -9.03 -11.94
N LEU A 317 16.32 -9.78 -11.21
CA LEU A 317 16.90 -9.31 -9.94
C LEU A 317 17.83 -8.12 -10.12
N VAL A 318 18.63 -8.08 -11.18
CA VAL A 318 19.51 -6.94 -11.49
C VAL A 318 18.68 -5.70 -11.82
N GLU A 319 17.61 -5.86 -12.59
CA GLU A 319 16.70 -4.75 -12.92
C GLU A 319 15.94 -4.23 -11.71
N MET A 320 15.56 -5.09 -10.76
CA MET A 320 14.92 -4.68 -9.50
C MET A 320 15.78 -3.78 -8.61
N VAL A 321 17.10 -3.97 -8.64
CA VAL A 321 18.05 -3.20 -7.81
C VAL A 321 18.61 -2.00 -8.60
N ARG A 322 18.23 -1.85 -9.87
CA ARG A 322 18.69 -0.77 -10.74
C ARG A 322 18.10 0.56 -10.25
N GLY A 323 18.96 1.44 -9.76
CA GLY A 323 18.56 2.69 -9.07
C GLY A 323 19.07 2.76 -7.64
N VAL A 324 19.28 1.60 -7.00
CA VAL A 324 19.87 1.52 -5.66
C VAL A 324 21.39 1.69 -5.76
N THR A 325 21.91 2.71 -5.09
CA THR A 325 23.35 2.97 -5.00
C THR A 325 23.91 2.46 -3.68
N PHE A 326 24.88 1.55 -3.75
CA PHE A 326 25.56 1.01 -2.58
C PHE A 326 26.77 1.87 -2.24
N GLN A 327 26.54 2.97 -1.52
CA GLN A 327 27.61 3.84 -1.03
C GLN A 327 28.39 3.11 0.10
N PRO A 328 29.73 2.98 0.03
CA PRO A 328 30.52 2.25 1.03
C PRO A 328 30.33 2.77 2.47
N TYR A 329 30.15 4.08 2.64
CA TYR A 329 29.87 4.69 3.94
C TYR A 329 28.55 4.23 4.54
N LEU A 330 27.51 4.06 3.72
CA LEU A 330 26.22 3.57 4.18
C LEU A 330 26.35 2.14 4.69
N ILE A 331 27.06 1.29 3.94
CA ILE A 331 27.36 -0.09 4.35
C ILE A 331 28.12 -0.10 5.68
N GLY A 332 29.14 0.76 5.82
CA GLY A 332 29.89 0.91 7.06
C GLY A 332 29.00 1.28 8.25
N CYS A 333 28.11 2.26 8.09
CA CYS A 333 27.14 2.64 9.11
C CYS A 333 26.16 1.51 9.44
N THR A 334 25.68 0.75 8.43
CA THR A 334 24.80 -0.39 8.65
C THR A 334 25.48 -1.49 9.45
N LEU A 335 26.73 -1.84 9.11
CA LEU A 335 27.49 -2.86 9.83
C LEU A 335 27.75 -2.45 11.28
N LEU A 336 28.09 -1.18 11.50
CA LEU A 336 28.29 -0.61 12.83
C LEU A 336 26.99 -0.59 13.65
N GLY A 337 25.84 -0.28 13.01
CA GLY A 337 24.52 -0.38 13.63
C GLY A 337 24.16 -1.81 14.04
N ILE A 338 24.38 -2.79 13.15
CA ILE A 338 24.19 -4.22 13.46
C ILE A 338 25.09 -4.65 14.61
N PHE A 339 26.35 -4.21 14.62
CA PHE A 339 27.27 -4.49 15.72
C PHE A 339 26.74 -3.96 17.06
N PHE A 340 26.23 -2.73 17.09
CA PHE A 340 25.62 -2.18 18.31
C PHE A 340 24.35 -2.93 18.72
N MET A 341 23.50 -3.33 17.77
CA MET A 341 22.31 -4.14 18.05
C MET A 341 22.66 -5.50 18.67
N LEU A 342 23.72 -6.15 18.19
CA LEU A 342 24.19 -7.44 18.69
C LEU A 342 25.08 -7.32 19.94
N SER A 343 25.54 -6.12 20.29
CA SER A 343 26.46 -5.92 21.40
C SER A 343 25.94 -6.43 22.76
N PRO A 344 24.64 -6.30 23.14
CA PRO A 344 24.16 -6.87 24.40
C PRO A 344 24.27 -8.40 24.42
N PHE A 345 24.04 -9.05 23.27
CA PHE A 345 24.15 -10.51 23.13
C PHE A 345 25.62 -10.98 23.13
N LEU A 346 26.51 -10.23 22.48
CA LEU A 346 27.93 -10.56 22.37
C LEU A 346 28.71 -10.33 23.67
N PHE A 347 28.34 -9.31 24.43
CA PHE A 347 29.07 -8.89 25.63
C PHE A 347 28.36 -9.23 26.95
N GLN A 348 27.16 -9.85 26.90
CA GLN A 348 26.36 -10.19 28.09
C GLN A 348 26.25 -9.04 29.10
N PHE A 349 25.97 -7.83 28.62
CA PHE A 349 25.70 -6.71 29.52
C PHE A 349 24.34 -6.97 30.19
N GLU A 350 24.37 -7.52 31.41
CA GLU A 350 23.26 -7.45 32.36
C GLU A 350 23.05 -5.96 32.71
N GLY A 351 22.03 -5.36 32.11
CA GLY A 351 21.54 -4.02 32.43
C GLY A 351 20.20 -4.12 33.12
#